data_AF-A0A1S8THS2-F1
#
_entry.id   AF-A0A1S8THS2-F1
#
_cell.length_a   1.000
_cell.length_b   1.000
_cell.length_c   1.000
_cell.angle_alpha   90.00
_cell.angle_beta   90.00
_cell.angle_gamma   90.00
#
_symmetry.space_group_name_H-M   'P 1'
#
loop_
_entity.id
_entity.type
_entity.pdbx_description
1 polymer ?
#
loop_
_entity_poly.entity_id
_entity_poly.type
_entity_poly.pdbx_seq_one_letter_code
_entity_poly.pdbx_strand_id
1 'polypeptide(L)'
;METEVKLAYENNKEIKELFLEYTEMLVKNDHNFAKHLELQNYDSELEHLADKYGLPNGRLYIDENYSENRELKDMGGYIALLESKEDVAEIKANTIKGLLPEYTDIIKGDNGIDYYSSLFLLSDDYSIVVFSAKELHEIQIEKEL
;
A
#
# COMPACT_ATOMS: atom_id res chain seq x y z
N MET A 1 -1.61 25.71 9.00
CA MET A 1 -2.88 25.05 8.65
C MET A 1 -3.11 24.01 9.73
N GLU A 2 -4.29 23.97 10.33
CA GLU A 2 -4.64 23.00 11.36
C GLU A 2 -5.40 21.87 10.66
N THR A 3 -4.84 20.68 10.65
CA THR A 3 -5.43 19.51 9.97
C THR A 3 -6.43 18.84 10.91
N GLU A 4 -7.70 18.77 10.51
CA GLU A 4 -8.74 18.05 11.25
C GLU A 4 -8.96 16.65 10.66
N VAL A 5 -8.86 15.62 11.51
CA VAL A 5 -9.02 14.22 11.11
C VAL A 5 -10.39 13.72 11.55
N LYS A 6 -11.18 13.19 10.62
CA LYS A 6 -12.57 12.71 10.84
C LYS A 6 -12.69 11.22 10.53
N LEU A 7 -13.67 10.55 11.14
CA LEU A 7 -13.98 9.14 10.83
C LEU A 7 -14.53 9.04 9.42
N ALA A 8 -13.82 8.33 8.56
CA ALA A 8 -14.10 8.36 7.13
C ALA A 8 -15.33 7.53 6.76
N TYR A 9 -15.62 6.47 7.50
CA TYR A 9 -16.83 5.66 7.30
C TYR A 9 -18.13 6.40 7.67
N GLU A 10 -18.06 7.57 8.32
CA GLU A 10 -19.20 8.45 8.55
C GLU A 10 -19.44 9.39 7.35
N ASN A 11 -18.38 9.72 6.60
CA ASN A 11 -18.42 10.52 5.37
C ASN A 11 -18.48 9.63 4.12
N ASN A 12 -19.64 8.99 3.95
CA ASN A 12 -19.87 7.93 2.98
C ASN A 12 -19.66 8.31 1.50
N LYS A 13 -19.65 9.59 1.12
CA LYS A 13 -19.59 9.95 -0.31
C LYS A 13 -18.16 9.95 -0.82
N GLU A 14 -17.30 10.76 -0.21
CA GLU A 14 -15.90 10.95 -0.64
C GLU A 14 -15.08 9.67 -0.52
N ILE A 15 -15.33 8.88 0.53
CA ILE A 15 -14.63 7.60 0.72
C ILE A 15 -15.08 6.56 -0.29
N LYS A 16 -16.37 6.51 -0.64
CA LYS A 16 -16.83 5.60 -1.70
C LYS A 16 -16.25 5.99 -3.04
N GLU A 17 -16.18 7.28 -3.35
CA GLU A 17 -15.54 7.78 -4.57
C GLU A 17 -14.06 7.38 -4.62
N LEU A 18 -13.31 7.56 -3.53
CA LEU A 18 -11.92 7.13 -3.41
C LEU A 18 -11.74 5.62 -3.64
N PHE A 19 -12.56 4.81 -2.96
CA PHE A 19 -12.49 3.37 -3.03
C PHE A 19 -12.87 2.85 -4.42
N LEU A 20 -13.87 3.47 -5.05
CA LEU A 20 -14.29 3.16 -6.41
C LEU A 20 -13.18 3.51 -7.41
N GLU A 21 -12.63 4.73 -7.34
CA GLU A 21 -11.54 5.20 -8.19
C GLU A 21 -10.32 4.27 -8.14
N TYR A 22 -9.92 3.87 -6.93
CA TYR A 22 -8.84 2.91 -6.73
C TYR A 22 -9.15 1.56 -7.40
N THR A 23 -10.34 1.00 -7.17
CA THR A 23 -10.69 -0.30 -7.75
C THR A 23 -10.86 -0.26 -9.26
N GLU A 24 -11.38 0.84 -9.83
CA GLU A 24 -11.47 1.04 -11.27
C GLU A 24 -10.08 1.09 -11.90
N MET A 25 -9.12 1.77 -11.26
CA MET A 25 -7.71 1.75 -11.70
C MET A 25 -7.13 0.32 -11.69
N LEU A 26 -7.37 -0.44 -10.63
CA LEU A 26 -6.89 -1.83 -10.55
C LEU A 26 -7.48 -2.70 -11.66
N VAL A 27 -8.79 -2.60 -11.91
CA VAL A 27 -9.48 -3.35 -12.97
C VAL A 27 -8.98 -2.93 -14.35
N LYS A 28 -8.70 -1.64 -14.55
CA LYS A 28 -8.14 -1.12 -15.80
C LYS A 28 -6.74 -1.67 -16.08
N ASN A 29 -5.92 -1.83 -15.04
CA ASN A 29 -4.57 -2.38 -15.14
C ASN A 29 -4.57 -3.91 -15.29
N ASP A 30 -5.45 -4.62 -14.57
CA ASP A 30 -5.68 -6.07 -14.72
C ASP A 30 -7.17 -6.40 -14.66
N HIS A 31 -7.71 -6.83 -15.81
CA HIS A 31 -9.14 -7.13 -15.94
C HIS A 31 -9.55 -8.36 -15.11
N ASN A 32 -8.62 -9.23 -14.70
CA ASN A 32 -8.93 -10.34 -13.79
C ASN A 32 -9.21 -9.86 -12.36
N PHE A 33 -8.81 -8.63 -12.00
CA PHE A 33 -9.05 -8.08 -10.68
C PHE A 33 -10.55 -7.90 -10.38
N ALA A 34 -11.37 -7.65 -11.41
CA ALA A 34 -12.83 -7.55 -11.27
C ALA A 34 -13.45 -8.80 -10.62
N LYS A 35 -12.95 -10.00 -10.96
CA LYS A 35 -13.42 -11.26 -10.33
C LYS A 35 -13.11 -11.32 -8.83
N HIS A 36 -12.01 -10.71 -8.41
CA HIS A 36 -11.62 -10.67 -7.00
C HIS A 36 -12.54 -9.71 -6.21
N LEU A 37 -12.95 -8.60 -6.82
CA LEU A 37 -13.91 -7.67 -6.23
C LEU A 37 -15.30 -8.30 -6.09
N GLU A 38 -15.75 -9.03 -7.11
CA GLU A 38 -17.01 -9.78 -7.07
C GLU A 38 -17.00 -10.85 -5.97
N LEU A 39 -15.93 -11.65 -5.87
CA LEU A 39 -15.79 -12.68 -4.82
C LEU A 39 -15.81 -12.09 -3.42
N GLN A 40 -15.28 -10.88 -3.25
CA GLN A 40 -15.28 -10.15 -1.97
C GLN A 40 -16.61 -9.45 -1.68
N ASN A 41 -17.56 -9.45 -2.63
CA ASN A 41 -18.80 -8.70 -2.54
C ASN A 41 -18.55 -7.20 -2.26
N TYR A 42 -17.58 -6.63 -2.99
CA TYR A 42 -17.06 -5.28 -2.73
C TYR A 42 -18.13 -4.20 -2.82
N ASP A 43 -19.11 -4.33 -3.72
CA ASP A 43 -20.24 -3.40 -3.81
C ASP A 43 -20.99 -3.29 -2.47
N SER A 44 -21.19 -4.42 -1.79
CA SER A 44 -21.82 -4.45 -0.47
C SER A 44 -20.91 -3.90 0.63
N GLU A 45 -19.59 -4.12 0.52
CA GLU A 45 -18.58 -3.54 1.42
C GLU A 45 -18.60 -2.01 1.36
N LEU A 46 -18.70 -1.43 0.16
CA LEU A 46 -18.81 0.02 -0.03
C LEU A 46 -20.10 0.60 0.55
N GLU A 47 -21.17 -0.19 0.63
CA GLU A 47 -22.40 0.23 1.30
C GLU A 47 -22.30 0.20 2.83
N HIS A 48 -21.44 -0.66 3.37
CA HIS A 48 -21.35 -0.95 4.81
C HIS A 48 -19.92 -0.81 5.34
N LEU A 49 -19.23 0.28 4.97
CA LEU A 49 -17.83 0.51 5.35
C LEU A 49 -17.59 0.38 6.85
N ALA A 50 -18.55 0.80 7.69
CA ALA A 50 -18.45 0.71 9.14
C ALA A 50 -18.29 -0.74 9.66
N ASP A 51 -18.76 -1.75 8.94
CA ASP A 51 -18.70 -3.15 9.39
C ASP A 51 -17.25 -3.67 9.43
N LYS A 52 -16.42 -3.18 8.50
CA LYS A 52 -15.00 -3.58 8.37
C LYS A 52 -14.05 -2.50 8.90
N TYR A 53 -14.38 -1.24 8.65
CA TYR A 53 -13.52 -0.09 8.92
C TYR A 53 -13.95 0.72 10.14
N GLY A 54 -15.09 0.39 10.76
CA GLY A 54 -15.62 1.05 11.95
C GLY A 54 -15.04 0.54 13.27
N LEU A 55 -15.13 1.37 14.30
CA LEU A 55 -14.78 1.00 15.67
C LEU A 55 -15.64 -0.18 16.18
N PRO A 56 -15.12 -1.02 17.08
CA PRO A 56 -13.83 -0.92 17.77
C PRO A 56 -12.64 -1.51 17.00
N ASN A 57 -12.89 -2.32 15.97
CA ASN A 57 -11.86 -3.15 15.33
C ASN A 57 -11.23 -2.47 14.11
N GLY A 58 -12.00 -1.68 13.37
CA GLY A 58 -11.54 -0.88 12.24
C GLY A 58 -11.25 0.57 12.64
N ARG A 59 -10.40 1.22 11.85
CA ARG A 59 -10.03 2.64 11.99
C ARG A 59 -9.74 3.21 10.62
N LEU A 60 -10.75 3.81 9.99
CA LEU A 60 -10.58 4.56 8.74
C LEU A 60 -10.82 6.04 9.03
N TYR A 61 -9.83 6.85 8.73
CA TYR A 61 -9.84 8.29 8.92
C TYR A 61 -9.58 9.01 7.61
N ILE A 62 -10.09 10.22 7.48
CA ILE A 62 -9.83 11.11 6.35
C ILE A 62 -9.53 12.52 6.88
N ASP A 63 -8.56 13.19 6.26
CA ASP A 63 -8.35 14.63 6.39
C ASP A 63 -9.39 15.35 5.53
N GLU A 64 -10.03 16.38 6.08
CA GLU A 64 -11.00 17.20 5.34
C GLU A 64 -10.44 17.84 4.06
N ASN A 65 -9.11 18.05 3.98
CA ASN A 65 -8.44 18.62 2.81
C ASN A 65 -8.00 17.56 1.78
N TYR A 66 -8.27 16.27 2.05
CA TYR A 66 -7.75 15.15 1.25
C TYR A 66 -8.28 15.11 -0.20
N SER A 67 -9.37 15.82 -0.52
CA SER A 67 -9.94 15.91 -1.86
C SER A 67 -9.44 17.10 -2.68
N GLU A 68 -8.80 18.10 -2.06
CA GLU A 68 -8.55 19.40 -2.71
C GLU A 68 -7.31 19.40 -3.62
N ASN A 69 -6.39 18.44 -3.52
CA ASN A 69 -5.10 18.45 -4.23
C ASN A 69 -4.59 17.07 -4.70
N ARG A 70 -5.47 16.15 -5.14
CA ARG A 70 -5.02 14.81 -5.59
C ARG A 70 -4.65 14.74 -7.07
N GLU A 71 -3.49 14.14 -7.34
CA GLU A 71 -3.17 13.55 -8.65
C GLU A 71 -3.11 12.01 -8.55
N LEU A 72 -3.76 11.32 -9.49
CA LEU A 72 -3.88 9.84 -9.58
C LEU A 72 -2.57 9.05 -9.51
N LYS A 73 -1.43 9.69 -9.77
CA LYS A 73 -0.11 9.04 -9.80
C LYS A 73 0.51 8.87 -8.42
N ASP A 74 -0.06 9.54 -7.42
CA ASP A 74 0.47 9.59 -6.05
C ASP A 74 -0.32 8.68 -5.10
N MET A 75 -1.26 7.88 -5.63
CA MET A 75 -2.20 7.12 -4.81
C MET A 75 -1.76 5.67 -4.60
N GLY A 76 -1.46 5.36 -3.34
CA GLY A 76 -1.44 4.00 -2.85
C GLY A 76 -0.07 3.33 -2.96
N GLY A 77 0.39 2.89 -1.80
CA GLY A 77 1.53 2.01 -1.69
C GLY A 77 1.40 0.73 -2.52
N TYR A 78 2.53 0.14 -2.91
CA TYR A 78 2.56 -1.15 -3.58
C TYR A 78 3.53 -2.13 -2.93
N ILE A 79 3.32 -3.42 -3.22
CA ILE A 79 4.22 -4.49 -2.77
C ILE A 79 5.19 -4.80 -3.91
N ALA A 80 6.48 -4.85 -3.60
CA ALA A 80 7.52 -5.27 -4.53
C ALA A 80 8.11 -6.61 -4.07
N LEU A 81 8.18 -7.59 -4.96
CA LEU A 81 8.93 -8.83 -4.72
C LEU A 81 10.22 -8.76 -5.51
N LEU A 82 11.36 -8.84 -4.83
CA LEU A 82 12.67 -8.86 -5.48
C LEU A 82 13.09 -10.31 -5.69
N GLU A 83 13.31 -10.68 -6.95
CA GLU A 83 13.71 -12.04 -7.35
C GLU A 83 15.17 -12.06 -7.82
N SER A 84 15.76 -10.91 -8.12
CA SER A 84 17.10 -10.75 -8.67
C SER A 84 17.86 -9.55 -8.11
N LYS A 85 19.18 -9.49 -8.37
CA LYS A 85 20.01 -8.33 -8.00
C LYS A 85 19.71 -7.12 -8.88
N GLU A 86 19.26 -7.37 -10.11
CA GLU A 86 18.77 -6.37 -11.03
C GLU A 86 17.53 -5.67 -10.47
N ASP A 87 16.58 -6.41 -9.88
CA ASP A 87 15.39 -5.82 -9.22
C ASP A 87 15.79 -4.93 -8.04
N VAL A 88 16.78 -5.37 -7.25
CA VAL A 88 17.34 -4.58 -6.14
C VAL A 88 17.96 -3.29 -6.66
N ALA A 89 18.72 -3.35 -7.75
CA ALA A 89 19.35 -2.18 -8.34
C ALA A 89 18.30 -1.20 -8.91
N GLU A 90 17.28 -1.71 -9.60
CA GLU A 90 16.21 -0.90 -10.18
C GLU A 90 15.41 -0.17 -9.09
N ILE A 91 14.95 -0.89 -8.06
CA ILE A 91 14.14 -0.27 -7.00
C ILE A 91 14.95 0.73 -6.18
N LYS A 92 16.25 0.46 -5.90
CA LYS A 92 17.15 1.42 -5.24
C LYS A 92 17.41 2.66 -6.09
N ALA A 93 17.53 2.53 -7.41
CA ALA A 93 17.84 3.65 -8.28
C ALA A 93 16.65 4.59 -8.48
N ASN A 94 15.44 4.04 -8.54
CA ASN A 94 14.23 4.77 -8.96
C ASN A 94 13.30 5.12 -7.81
N THR A 95 13.04 4.16 -6.92
CA THR A 95 11.89 4.22 -6.01
C THR A 95 12.28 4.52 -4.58
N ILE A 96 13.22 3.76 -4.01
CA ILE A 96 13.64 3.88 -2.60
C ILE A 96 15.01 4.55 -2.46
N LYS A 97 15.33 5.46 -3.39
CA LYS A 97 16.67 6.04 -3.54
C LYS A 97 17.10 6.81 -2.29
N GLY A 98 18.12 6.28 -1.60
CA GLY A 98 18.68 6.88 -0.39
C GLY A 98 17.80 6.72 0.84
N LEU A 99 16.72 5.95 0.76
CA LEU A 99 15.84 5.65 1.89
C LEU A 99 16.34 4.43 2.66
N LEU A 100 16.09 4.43 3.97
CA LEU A 100 16.21 3.26 4.82
C LEU A 100 14.79 2.79 5.17
N PRO A 101 14.57 1.47 5.30
CA PRO A 101 13.27 0.98 5.70
C PRO A 101 12.92 1.45 7.12
N GLU A 102 11.67 1.85 7.34
CA GLU A 102 11.16 2.20 8.66
C GLU A 102 10.98 0.96 9.54
N TYR A 103 10.61 -0.16 8.92
CA TYR A 103 10.43 -1.43 9.59
C TYR A 103 10.84 -2.59 8.69
N THR A 104 11.50 -3.58 9.27
CA THR A 104 11.83 -4.84 8.61
C THR A 104 11.40 -6.01 9.47
N ASP A 105 10.61 -6.91 8.89
CA ASP A 105 10.22 -8.18 9.49
C ASP A 105 10.84 -9.37 8.76
N ILE A 106 10.89 -10.52 9.44
CA ILE A 106 11.36 -11.79 8.88
C ILE A 106 10.20 -12.77 8.86
N ILE A 107 9.83 -13.20 7.66
CA ILE A 107 8.79 -14.17 7.39
C ILE A 107 9.46 -15.51 7.07
N LYS A 108 9.22 -16.49 7.93
CA LYS A 108 9.79 -17.83 7.78
C LYS A 108 8.99 -18.66 6.78
N GLY A 109 9.60 -19.01 5.65
CA GLY A 109 9.03 -19.94 4.69
C GLY A 109 9.10 -21.38 5.18
N ASP A 110 8.04 -22.15 4.90
CA ASP A 110 8.00 -23.60 5.10
C ASP A 110 8.96 -24.36 4.16
N ASN A 111 9.33 -23.73 3.04
CA ASN A 111 10.35 -24.17 2.10
C ASN A 111 11.80 -23.98 2.60
N GLY A 112 11.99 -23.45 3.81
CA GLY A 112 13.32 -23.19 4.40
C GLY A 112 13.98 -21.90 3.91
N ILE A 113 13.27 -21.06 3.16
CA ILE A 113 13.72 -19.74 2.74
C ILE A 113 13.08 -18.69 3.66
N ASP A 114 13.91 -17.88 4.30
CA ASP A 114 13.46 -16.72 5.05
C ASP A 114 13.32 -15.52 4.11
N TYR A 115 12.16 -14.87 4.17
CA TYR A 115 11.87 -13.64 3.43
C TYR A 115 11.90 -12.45 4.38
N TYR A 116 12.44 -11.35 3.90
CA TYR A 116 12.48 -10.07 4.60
C TYR A 116 11.40 -9.17 4.03
N SER A 117 10.52 -8.65 4.89
CA SER A 117 9.48 -7.69 4.54
C SER A 117 9.89 -6.32 5.05
N SER A 118 10.31 -5.43 4.15
CA SER A 118 10.81 -4.09 4.49
C SER A 118 9.82 -3.01 4.05
N LEU A 119 9.29 -2.25 4.99
CA LEU A 119 8.43 -1.10 4.77
C LEU A 119 9.28 0.15 4.48
N PHE A 120 8.92 0.87 3.43
CA PHE A 120 9.45 2.19 3.05
C PHE A 120 8.30 3.19 2.98
N LEU A 121 8.37 4.32 3.69
CA LEU A 121 7.43 5.42 3.54
C LEU A 121 8.01 6.44 2.55
N LEU A 122 7.36 6.59 1.40
CA LEU A 122 7.77 7.61 0.41
C LEU A 122 7.04 8.94 0.65
N SER A 123 5.79 8.88 1.14
CA SER A 123 4.98 10.04 1.56
C SER A 123 3.95 9.62 2.62
N ASP A 124 3.12 10.59 3.00
CA ASP A 124 2.01 10.53 3.96
C ASP A 124 1.04 9.37 3.68
N ASP A 125 0.79 9.07 2.41
CA ASP A 125 -0.17 8.08 1.93
C ASP A 125 0.43 7.07 0.92
N TYR A 126 1.76 7.10 0.74
CA TYR A 126 2.46 6.22 -0.19
C TYR A 126 3.57 5.43 0.52
N SER A 127 3.33 4.13 0.69
CA SER A 127 4.27 3.21 1.32
C SER A 127 4.59 2.01 0.44
N ILE A 128 5.84 1.58 0.38
CA ILE A 128 6.20 0.37 -0.35
C ILE A 128 6.60 -0.70 0.64
N VAL A 129 6.05 -1.90 0.46
CA VAL A 129 6.51 -3.09 1.18
C VAL A 129 7.33 -3.93 0.22
N VAL A 130 8.62 -4.06 0.49
CA VAL A 130 9.56 -4.82 -0.31
C VAL A 130 9.80 -6.17 0.34
N PHE A 131 9.49 -7.24 -0.38
CA PHE A 131 9.81 -8.61 -0.03
C PHE A 131 11.08 -9.05 -0.75
N SER A 132 12.04 -9.57 -0.01
CA SER A 132 13.30 -10.04 -0.59
C SER A 132 13.85 -11.22 0.19
N ALA A 133 14.50 -12.16 -0.51
CA ALA A 133 15.28 -13.20 0.17
C ALA A 133 16.47 -12.56 0.90
N LYS A 134 17.01 -13.24 1.92
CA LYS A 134 18.10 -12.70 2.75
C LYS A 134 19.26 -12.07 1.97
N GLU A 135 19.78 -12.74 0.94
CA GLU A 135 20.90 -12.22 0.14
C GLU A 135 20.54 -10.89 -0.56
N LEU A 136 19.32 -10.77 -1.07
CA LEU A 136 18.85 -9.56 -1.74
C LEU A 136 18.56 -8.44 -0.73
N HIS A 137 18.04 -8.78 0.46
CA HIS A 137 17.84 -7.82 1.54
C HIS A 137 19.15 -7.19 2.01
N GLU A 138 20.20 -7.98 2.17
CA GLU A 138 21.53 -7.48 2.57
C GLU A 138 22.06 -6.45 1.54
N ILE A 139 21.90 -6.71 0.25
CA ILE A 139 22.27 -5.79 -0.84
C ILE A 139 21.36 -4.54 -0.84
N GLN A 140 20.08 -4.72 -0.53
CA GLN A 140 19.10 -3.65 -0.47
C GLN A 140 19.49 -2.59 0.58
N ILE A 141 19.93 -3.02 1.77
CA ILE A 141 20.27 -2.13 2.89
C ILE A 141 21.74 -1.69 2.93
N GLU A 142 22.62 -2.28 2.12
CA GLU A 142 24.01 -1.84 2.00
C GLU A 142 24.08 -0.39 1.50
N LYS A 143 24.81 0.45 2.25
CA LYS A 143 25.14 1.81 1.83
C LYS A 143 26.23 1.76 0.76
N GLU A 144 26.00 2.40 -0.37
CA GLU A 144 27.08 2.70 -1.32
C GLU A 144 28.08 3.64 -0.60
N LEU A 145 29.33 3.17 -0.43
CA LEU A 145 30.45 3.88 0.19
C LEU A 145 31.05 4.93 -0.73
#